data_AF-A0A511HQG4-F1
#
_entry.id   AF-A0A511HQG4-F1
#
_cell.length_a   1.000
_cell.length_b   1.000
_cell.length_c   1.000
_cell.angle_alpha   90.00
_cell.angle_beta   90.00
_cell.angle_gamma   90.00
#
_symmetry.space_group_name_H-M   'P 1'
#
loop_
_entity.id
_entity.type
_entity.pdbx_description
1 polymer ?
#
loop_
_entity_poly.entity_id
_entity_poly.type
_entity_poly.pdbx_seq_one_letter_code
_entity_poly.pdbx_strand_id
1 'polypeptide(L)' 'MAIGKLVLDEQALADIPLERRLIFRLGELLDTILLHSSLVERLRSWEAEGFKFMRIDEWYHPDFIEDYRGP' A
#
# COMPACT_ATOMS: atom_id res chain seq x y z
N MET A 1 -19.12 2.95 -1.02
CA MET A 1 -18.05 3.87 -0.59
C MET A 1 -16.93 3.72 -1.58
N ALA A 2 -16.40 4.81 -2.12
CA ALA A 2 -15.19 4.78 -2.92
C ALA A 2 -14.05 5.38 -2.08
N ILE A 3 -12.90 4.70 -2.03
CA ILE A 3 -11.74 5.13 -1.23
C ILE A 3 -10.85 5.97 -2.12
N GLY A 4 -10.91 7.29 -2.01
CA GLY A 4 -10.16 8.17 -2.92
C GLY A 4 -8.63 8.13 -2.74
N LYS A 5 -8.14 7.89 -1.52
CA LYS A 5 -6.71 7.86 -1.18
C LYS A 5 -6.45 6.91 -0.02
N LEU A 6 -5.28 6.27 -0.02
CA LEU A 6 -4.77 5.52 1.12
C LEU A 6 -3.71 6.35 1.86
N VAL A 7 -3.87 6.42 3.18
CA VAL A 7 -2.91 7.06 4.08
C VAL A 7 -2.72 6.10 5.26
N LEU A 8 -1.47 5.75 5.55
CA LEU A 8 -1.15 4.92 6.69
C LEU A 8 -1.19 5.74 7.97
N ASP A 9 -1.79 5.19 9.01
CA ASP A 9 -1.66 5.72 10.37
C ASP A 9 -0.36 5.19 10.97
N GLU A 10 0.70 5.99 10.84
CA GLU A 10 2.04 5.63 11.32
C GLU A 10 2.09 5.41 12.84
N GLN A 11 1.23 6.09 13.61
CA GLN A 11 1.18 5.94 15.05
C GLN A 11 0.56 4.58 15.42
N ALA A 12 -0.59 4.26 14.82
CA ALA A 12 -1.22 2.95 15.00
C ALA A 12 -0.31 1.81 14.52
N LEU A 13 0.42 2.03 13.41
CA LEU A 13 1.41 1.06 12.95
C LEU A 13 2.55 0.91 13.95
N ALA A 14 3.07 2.00 14.53
CA ALA A 14 4.21 1.97 15.45
C ALA A 14 3.95 1.13 16.72
N ASP A 15 2.69 1.04 17.13
CA ASP A 15 2.27 0.20 18.27
C ASP A 15 2.31 -1.30 17.95
N ILE A 16 2.45 -1.68 16.68
CA ILE A 16 2.55 -3.07 16.23
C ILE A 16 4.03 -3.39 15.93
N PRO A 17 4.64 -4.41 16.57
CA PRO A 17 6.00 -4.84 16.26
C PRO A 17 6.20 -5.12 14.77
N LEU A 18 7.36 -4.74 14.22
CA LEU A 18 7.63 -4.83 12.78
C LEU A 18 7.38 -6.24 12.23
N GLU A 19 7.82 -7.26 12.96
CA GLU A 19 7.66 -8.68 12.58
C GLU A 19 6.18 -9.09 12.40
N ARG A 20 5.24 -8.34 13.01
CA ARG A 20 3.80 -8.60 12.97
C ARG A 20 3.03 -7.70 11.99
N ARG A 21 3.68 -6.71 11.38
CA ARG A 21 3.06 -5.74 10.42
C ARG A 21 3.72 -5.75 9.04
N LEU A 22 4.37 -6.84 8.66
CA LEU A 22 5.04 -6.94 7.36
C LEU A 22 4.07 -7.02 6.18
N ILE A 23 2.91 -7.64 6.38
CA ILE A 23 1.87 -7.82 5.35
C ILE A 23 0.51 -7.63 6.01
N PHE A 24 -0.37 -6.87 5.37
CA PHE A 24 -1.77 -6.80 5.78
C PHE A 24 -2.68 -6.50 4.59
N ARG A 25 -3.96 -6.80 4.77
CA ARG A 25 -5.03 -6.57 3.80
C ARG A 25 -6.01 -5.57 4.39
N LEU A 26 -6.50 -4.66 3.56
CA LEU A 26 -7.56 -3.74 3.95
C LEU A 26 -8.91 -4.46 3.83
N GLY A 27 -9.80 -4.27 4.81
CA GLY A 27 -11.14 -4.88 4.77
C GLY A 27 -11.99 -4.31 3.63
N GLU A 28 -11.74 -3.06 3.29
CA GLU A 28 -12.46 -2.28 2.30
C GLU A 28 -11.87 -2.42 0.88
N LEU A 29 -10.59 -2.78 0.75
CA LEU A 29 -9.93 -3.11 -0.53
C LEU A 29 -9.39 -4.53 -0.51
N LEU A 30 -10.26 -5.46 -0.91
CA LEU A 30 -9.94 -6.87 -0.90
C LEU A 30 -8.89 -7.27 -1.97
N ASP A 31 -8.74 -6.50 -3.04
CA ASP A 31 -7.78 -6.73 -4.11
C ASP A 31 -6.38 -6.14 -3.82
N THR A 32 -6.26 -5.32 -2.77
CA THR A 32 -5.02 -4.62 -2.42
C THR A 32 -4.34 -5.29 -1.23
N ILE A 33 -3.06 -5.62 -1.40
CA ILE A 33 -2.20 -6.16 -0.34
C ILE A 33 -1.13 -5.11 -0.03
N LEU A 34 -0.99 -4.76 1.24
CA LEU A 34 0.04 -3.86 1.72
C LEU A 34 1.23 -4.66 2.21
N LEU A 35 2.41 -4.27 1.74
CA LEU A 35 3.68 -4.95 1.99
C LEU A 35 4.66 -3.92 2.57
N HIS A 36 5.29 -4.26 3.68
CA HIS A 36 6.39 -3.48 4.20
C HIS A 36 7.56 -3.48 3.20
N SER A 37 8.30 -2.36 3.13
CA SER A 37 9.38 -2.15 2.15
C SER A 37 10.43 -3.26 2.17
N SER A 38 10.79 -3.77 3.35
CA SER A 38 11.77 -4.86 3.49
C SER A 38 11.35 -6.17 2.81
N LEU A 39 10.05 -6.43 2.63
CA LEU A 39 9.57 -7.56 1.84
C LEU A 39 9.61 -7.25 0.35
N VAL A 40 9.26 -6.04 -0.04
CA VAL A 40 9.33 -5.58 -1.45
C VAL A 40 10.77 -5.67 -1.95
N GLU A 41 11.75 -5.25 -1.16
CA GLU A 41 13.18 -5.35 -1.49
C GLU A 41 13.62 -6.81 -1.71
N ARG A 42 13.19 -7.74 -0.85
CA ARG A 42 13.46 -9.16 -1.02
C ARG A 42 12.81 -9.74 -2.27
N LEU A 43 11.55 -9.41 -2.54
CA LEU A 43 10.84 -9.88 -3.73
C LEU A 43 11.49 -9.37 -5.01
N ARG A 44 11.92 -8.10 -5.02
CA ARG A 44 12.69 -7.52 -6.14
C ARG A 44 14.03 -8.23 -6.34
N SER A 45 14.70 -8.65 -5.26
CA SER A 45 15.95 -9.40 -5.34
C SER A 45 15.81 -10.78 -5.97
N TRP A 46 14.58 -11.32 -6.03
CA TRP A 46 14.29 -12.61 -6.63
C TRP A 46 13.91 -12.52 -8.12
N GLU A 47 13.96 -11.31 -8.71
CA GLU A 47 13.56 -11.06 -10.10
C GLU A 47 12.16 -11.61 -10.43
N ALA A 48 11.26 -11.62 -9.43
CA ALA A 48 9.92 -12.19 -9.60
C ALA A 48 9.08 -11.34 -10.57
N GLU A 49 8.52 -11.99 -11.59
CA GLU A 49 7.63 -11.37 -12.56
C GLU A 49 6.16 -11.40 -12.09
N GLY A 50 5.31 -10.59 -12.72
CA GLY A 50 3.85 -10.60 -12.48
C GLY A 50 3.35 -9.70 -11.34
N PHE A 51 4.24 -8.94 -10.70
CA PHE A 51 3.87 -8.00 -9.64
C PHE A 51 4.22 -6.56 -10.02
N LYS A 52 3.29 -5.63 -9.75
CA LYS A 52 3.56 -4.19 -9.77
C LYS A 52 3.47 -3.66 -8.35
N PHE A 53 4.58 -3.14 -7.84
CA PHE A 53 4.60 -2.45 -6.56
C PHE A 53 4.37 -0.96 -6.77
N MET A 54 3.52 -0.37 -5.94
CA MET A 54 3.23 1.06 -5.89
C MET A 54 3.46 1.53 -4.45
N ARG A 55 4.01 2.73 -4.27
CA ARG A 55 4.07 3.30 -2.92
C ARG A 55 2.67 3.69 -2.46
N ILE A 56 2.40 3.53 -1.17
CA ILE A 56 1.06 3.78 -0.63
C ILE A 56 0.63 5.25 -0.75
N ASP A 57 1.58 6.20 -0.67
CA ASP A 57 1.34 7.64 -0.80
C ASP A 57 1.02 8.08 -2.24
N GLU A 58 1.34 7.23 -3.21
CA GLU A 58 1.02 7.37 -4.63
C GLU A 58 -0.29 6.67 -5.02
N TRP A 59 -0.93 5.94 -4.10
CA TRP A 59 -2.17 5.24 -4.39
C TRP A 59 -3.35 6.20 -4.34
N TYR A 60 -4.10 6.24 -5.44
CA TYR A 60 -5.38 6.93 -5.59
C TYR A 60 -6.35 6.01 -6.33
N HIS A 61 -7.63 6.12 -6.01
CA HIS A 61 -8.64 5.40 -6.78
C HIS A 61 -8.65 5.92 -8.23
N PRO A 62 -8.73 5.04 -9.24
CA PRO A 62 -8.74 5.45 -10.64
C PRO A 62 -9.78 6.53 -10.95
N ASP A 63 -10.98 6.39 -10.39
CA ASP A 63 -12.10 7.32 -10.56
C ASP A 63 -11.89 8.70 -9.90
N PHE A 64 -10.86 8.87 -9.06
CA PHE A 64 -10.53 10.13 -8.40
C PHE A 64 -9.33 10.85 -9.05
N ILE A 65 -8.71 10.25 -10.07
CA ILE A 65 -7.58 10.85 -10.79
C ILE A 65 -8.02 12.01 -11.69
N GLU A 66 -9.26 12.02 -12.19
CA GLU A 66 -9.77 13.12 -13.04
C GLU A 66 -9.95 14.45 -12.26
N ASP A 67 -10.20 14.38 -10.94
CA ASP A 67 -10.39 15.55 -10.08
C ASP A 67 -9.16 15.92 -9.25
N TYR A 68 -8.11 15.09 -9.25
CA TYR A 68 -6.87 15.38 -8.51
C TYR A 68 -5.98 16.37 -9.28
N ARG A 69 -6.34 17.65 -9.23
CA ARG A 69 -5.42 18.75 -9.49
C ARG A 69 -4.55 18.94 -8.26
N GLY A 70 -3.40 18.25 -8.23
CA GLY A 70 -2.34 18.55 -7.25
C GLY A 70 -1.90 20.03 -7.31
N PRO A 71 -1.13 20.50 -6.32
CA PRO A 71 -0.70 21.90 -6.24
C PRO A 71 0.05 22.39 -7.49
#